data_AF-A0A1J3JDG2-F1
#
_entry.id   AF-A0A1J3JDG2-F1
#
_cell.length_a   1.000
_cell.length_b   1.000
_cell.length_c   1.000
_cell.angle_alpha   90.00
_cell.angle_beta   90.00
_cell.angle_gamma   90.00
#
_symmetry.space_group_name_H-M   'P 1'
#
loop_
_entity.id
_entity.type
_entity.pdbx_description
1 polymer ?
#
loop_
_entity_poly.entity_id
_entity_poly.type
_entity_poly.pdbx_seq_one_letter_code
_entity_poly.pdbx_strand_id
1 'polypeptide(L)'
;MAKENPMLQCTYSNAIVWYSEKIGETRDGSPTFTICCQQGRVKLPPMRKAPPYLEDLVDNNPSFRRLIRVYNSVLAFTSIGAKIDHKRTNYHRIGSLLQPPAQAPKFLQMYIYDTGNGS
;
A
#
# COMPACT_ATOMS: atom_id res chain seq x y z
N MET A 1 0.74 18.40 -24.97
CA MET A 1 2.12 17.94 -24.70
C MET A 1 2.19 17.66 -23.20
N ALA A 2 2.45 16.43 -22.78
CA ALA A 2 2.60 16.12 -21.36
C ALA A 2 3.89 16.80 -20.86
N LYS A 3 3.82 17.64 -19.82
CA LYS A 3 5.01 18.19 -19.19
C LYS A 3 5.81 17.05 -18.59
N GLU A 4 7.10 16.94 -18.92
CA GLU A 4 8.00 15.99 -18.30
C GLU A 4 8.02 16.21 -16.79
N ASN A 5 7.84 15.13 -16.03
CA ASN A 5 7.91 15.13 -14.57
C ASN A 5 8.97 14.09 -14.17
N PRO A 6 10.27 14.47 -14.18
CA PRO A 6 11.32 13.51 -13.86
C PRO A 6 11.31 13.16 -12.38
N MET A 7 11.80 11.96 -12.07
CA MET A 7 12.11 11.57 -10.70
C MET A 7 13.50 12.08 -10.31
N LEU A 8 13.62 12.67 -9.13
CA LEU A 8 14.85 13.19 -8.55
C LEU A 8 15.14 12.48 -7.23
N GLN A 9 16.42 12.37 -6.88
CA GLN A 9 16.83 11.95 -5.54
C GLN A 9 16.90 13.17 -4.62
N CYS A 10 16.36 13.03 -3.41
CA CYS A 10 16.44 14.07 -2.39
C CYS A 10 17.91 14.32 -1.97
N THR A 11 18.28 15.58 -1.75
CA THR A 11 19.65 15.95 -1.33
C THR A 11 19.98 15.55 0.11
N TYR A 12 18.97 15.41 0.96
CA TYR A 12 19.14 15.06 2.38
C TYR A 12 18.87 13.58 2.70
N SER A 13 18.32 12.81 1.75
CA SER A 13 17.95 11.41 1.95
C SER A 13 17.97 10.64 0.64
N ASN A 14 18.08 9.31 0.69
CA ASN A 14 18.04 8.47 -0.52
C ASN A 14 16.62 8.28 -1.10
N ALA A 15 15.66 9.12 -0.71
CA ALA A 15 14.31 9.07 -1.23
C ALA A 15 14.26 9.57 -2.68
N ILE A 16 13.52 8.85 -3.52
CA ILE A 16 13.18 9.25 -4.89
C ILE A 16 11.83 9.98 -4.86
N VAL A 17 11.79 11.19 -5.42
CA VAL A 17 10.63 12.10 -5.43
C VAL A 17 10.37 12.61 -6.83
N TRP A 18 9.15 13.02 -7.14
CA TRP A 18 8.85 13.63 -8.43
C TRP A 18 9.22 15.12 -8.41
N TYR A 19 9.74 15.65 -9.52
CA TYR A 19 10.06 17.08 -9.62
C TYR A 19 8.86 17.98 -9.30
N SER A 20 7.67 17.59 -9.73
CA SER A 20 6.41 18.30 -9.44
C SER A 20 6.03 18.35 -7.95
N GLU A 21 6.63 17.50 -7.10
CA GLU A 21 6.43 17.54 -5.65
C GLU A 21 7.33 18.56 -4.95
N LYS A 22 8.16 19.31 -5.70
CA LYS A 22 8.98 20.37 -5.13
C LYS A 22 8.09 21.44 -4.49
N ILE A 23 8.51 21.93 -3.33
CA ILE A 23 7.83 23.03 -2.64
C ILE A 23 8.53 24.38 -2.82
N GLY A 24 9.72 24.37 -3.43
CA GLY A 24 10.55 25.54 -3.65
C GLY A 24 11.96 25.14 -4.07
N GLU A 25 12.85 26.10 -4.13
CA GLU A 25 14.24 25.93 -4.53
C GLU A 25 15.18 26.59 -3.50
N THR A 26 16.38 26.05 -3.34
CA THR A 26 17.44 26.69 -2.57
C THR A 26 18.01 27.89 -3.34
N ARG A 27 18.91 28.65 -2.70
CA ARG A 27 19.63 29.76 -3.38
C ARG A 27 20.43 29.29 -4.59
N ASP A 28 20.89 28.04 -4.57
CA ASP A 28 21.65 27.41 -5.65
C ASP A 28 20.73 26.79 -6.73
N GLY A 29 19.43 27.03 -6.66
CA GLY A 29 18.43 26.51 -7.62
C GLY A 29 18.08 25.03 -7.43
N SER A 30 18.54 24.39 -6.36
CA SER A 30 18.23 22.97 -6.10
C SER A 30 16.81 22.82 -5.55
N PRO A 31 15.97 21.91 -6.08
CA PRO A 31 14.60 21.74 -5.62
C PRO A 31 14.56 21.19 -4.18
N THR A 32 13.59 21.67 -3.40
CA THR A 32 13.38 21.28 -2.01
C THR A 32 12.06 20.54 -1.84
N PHE A 33 12.03 19.60 -0.90
CA PHE A 33 10.90 18.68 -0.69
C PHE A 33 10.61 18.50 0.80
N THR A 34 9.33 18.47 1.16
CA THR A 34 8.87 18.13 2.51
C THR A 34 8.37 16.70 2.65
N ILE A 35 7.97 16.06 1.53
CA ILE A 35 7.32 14.75 1.51
C ILE A 35 8.18 13.60 2.06
N CYS A 36 9.51 13.72 1.98
CA CYS A 36 10.44 12.69 2.46
C CYS A 36 10.99 13.01 3.86
N CYS A 37 11.94 13.93 3.95
CA CYS A 37 12.75 14.17 5.14
C CYS A 37 12.50 15.55 5.79
N GLN A 38 11.43 16.24 5.37
CA GLN A 38 11.15 17.63 5.79
C GLN A 38 12.39 18.54 5.62
N GLN A 39 12.98 18.57 4.42
CA GLN A 39 14.20 19.36 4.15
C GLN A 39 15.38 19.01 5.08
N GLY A 40 15.54 17.72 5.40
CA GLY A 40 16.61 17.22 6.28
C GLY A 40 16.34 17.33 7.78
N ARG A 41 15.19 17.86 8.20
CA ARG A 41 14.82 17.92 9.62
C ARG A 41 14.50 16.56 10.23
N VAL A 42 14.09 15.59 9.41
CA VAL A 42 13.75 14.24 9.83
C VAL A 42 14.69 13.24 9.18
N LYS A 43 15.37 12.44 10.01
CA LYS A 43 16.16 11.30 9.54
C LYS A 43 15.23 10.11 9.33
N LEU A 44 14.97 9.77 8.07
CA LEU A 44 14.18 8.59 7.73
C LEU A 44 14.97 7.31 8.06
N PRO A 45 14.32 6.28 8.64
CA PRO A 45 14.94 4.98 8.78
C PRO A 45 15.23 4.38 7.39
N PRO A 46 16.23 3.50 7.26
CA PRO A 46 16.46 2.77 6.02
C PRO A 46 15.21 2.00 5.60
N MET A 47 14.97 1.91 4.29
CA MET A 47 13.93 1.02 3.77
C MET A 47 14.22 -0.41 4.22
N ARG A 48 13.21 -1.04 4.83
CA ARG A 48 13.27 -2.47 5.15
C ARG A 48 13.20 -3.24 3.84
N LYS A 49 14.06 -4.25 3.68
CA LYS A 49 13.93 -5.20 2.59
C LYS A 49 12.61 -5.95 2.71
N ALA A 50 12.01 -6.26 1.57
CA ALA A 50 10.81 -7.06 1.58
C ALA A 50 11.18 -8.49 2.01
N PRO A 51 10.28 -9.22 2.69
CA PRO A 51 10.45 -10.66 2.91
C PRO A 51 10.70 -11.37 1.56
N PRO A 52 11.58 -12.39 1.51
CA PRO A 52 11.96 -13.05 0.25
C PRO A 52 10.78 -13.53 -0.59
N TYR A 53 9.72 -14.02 0.05
CA TYR A 53 8.49 -14.43 -0.63
C TYR A 53 7.80 -13.28 -1.37
N LEU A 54 7.78 -12.07 -0.79
CA LEU A 54 7.20 -10.90 -1.43
C LEU A 54 8.09 -10.36 -2.55
N GLU A 55 9.41 -10.46 -2.40
CA GLU A 55 10.36 -10.13 -3.47
C GLU A 55 10.13 -11.05 -4.68
N ASP A 56 10.09 -12.36 -4.47
CA ASP A 56 9.81 -13.34 -5.53
C ASP A 56 8.43 -13.12 -6.18
N LEU A 57 7.41 -12.85 -5.37
CA LEU A 57 6.05 -12.62 -5.88
C LEU A 57 5.97 -11.33 -6.71
N VAL A 58 6.69 -10.27 -6.30
CA VAL A 58 6.82 -9.06 -7.12
C VAL A 58 7.60 -9.38 -8.38
N ASP A 59 8.72 -10.09 -8.30
CA ASP A 59 9.65 -10.23 -9.42
C ASP A 59 9.19 -11.24 -10.49
N ASN A 60 8.60 -12.34 -10.07
CA ASN A 60 8.33 -13.49 -10.92
C ASN A 60 6.83 -13.72 -11.21
N ASN A 61 5.92 -12.93 -10.62
CA ASN A 61 4.48 -13.07 -10.85
C ASN A 61 3.84 -11.80 -11.49
N PRO A 62 3.70 -11.75 -12.83
CA PRO A 62 3.08 -10.63 -13.53
C PRO A 62 1.63 -10.36 -13.12
N SER A 63 0.87 -11.42 -12.81
CA SER A 63 -0.50 -11.30 -12.34
C SER A 63 -0.56 -10.63 -10.98
N PHE A 64 0.38 -10.95 -10.08
CA PHE A 64 0.50 -10.26 -8.80
C PHE A 64 0.77 -8.78 -8.98
N ARG A 65 1.77 -8.40 -9.81
CA ARG A 65 2.05 -6.97 -10.10
C ARG A 65 0.81 -6.25 -10.64
N ARG A 66 0.06 -6.88 -11.54
CA ARG A 66 -1.17 -6.32 -12.12
C ARG A 66 -2.27 -6.13 -11.07
N LEU A 67 -2.37 -7.03 -10.10
CA LEU A 67 -3.45 -7.09 -9.13
C LEU A 67 -3.08 -6.56 -7.73
N ILE A 68 -1.83 -6.15 -7.49
CA ILE A 68 -1.34 -5.73 -6.17
C ILE A 68 -2.20 -4.63 -5.53
N ARG A 69 -2.72 -3.68 -6.33
CA ARG A 69 -3.64 -2.64 -5.83
C ARG A 69 -4.97 -3.22 -5.36
N VAL A 70 -5.49 -4.23 -6.06
CA VAL A 70 -6.72 -4.93 -5.67
C VAL A 70 -6.49 -5.71 -4.39
N TYR A 71 -5.40 -6.49 -4.32
CA TYR A 71 -5.04 -7.22 -3.10
C TYR A 71 -4.88 -6.29 -1.89
N ASN A 72 -4.14 -5.18 -2.04
CA ASN A 72 -3.96 -4.21 -0.97
C ASN A 72 -5.29 -3.56 -0.55
N SER A 73 -6.17 -3.27 -1.51
CA SER A 73 -7.49 -2.68 -1.21
C SER A 73 -8.34 -3.66 -0.41
N VAL A 74 -8.42 -4.92 -0.83
CA VAL A 74 -9.17 -5.97 -0.13
C VAL A 74 -8.59 -6.21 1.26
N LEU A 75 -7.26 -6.30 1.39
CA LEU A 75 -6.60 -6.53 2.66
C LEU A 75 -6.85 -5.38 3.65
N ALA A 76 -6.79 -4.13 3.17
CA ALA A 76 -7.12 -2.95 3.97
C ALA A 76 -8.59 -2.94 4.44
N PHE A 77 -9.52 -3.46 3.64
CA PHE A 77 -10.91 -3.67 4.08
C PHE A 77 -11.04 -4.79 5.11
N THR A 78 -10.20 -5.83 5.03
CA THR A 78 -10.20 -6.94 6.01
C THR A 78 -9.43 -6.61 7.30
N SER A 79 -8.60 -5.56 7.33
CA SER A 79 -7.90 -5.12 8.53
C SER A 79 -8.80 -4.28 9.45
N ILE A 80 -9.99 -4.79 9.79
CA ILE A 80 -10.69 -4.35 11.00
C ILE A 80 -10.01 -5.04 12.16
N GLY A 81 -9.04 -4.35 12.76
CA GLY A 81 -8.56 -4.66 14.10
C GLY A 81 -9.65 -4.35 15.10
N ALA A 82 -10.67 -5.21 15.20
CA ALA A 82 -11.65 -5.12 16.25
C ALA A 82 -10.96 -5.42 17.58
N LYS A 83 -10.58 -4.38 18.33
CA LYS A 83 -10.45 -4.50 19.77
C LYS A 83 -11.87 -4.77 20.25
N ILE A 84 -12.19 -6.02 20.58
CA ILE A 84 -13.52 -6.42 21.05
C ILE A 84 -13.73 -5.79 22.42
N ASP A 85 -14.17 -4.54 22.44
CA ASP A 85 -14.83 -3.94 23.59
C ASP A 85 -16.28 -4.41 23.52
N HIS A 86 -16.73 -5.21 24.50
CA HIS A 86 -18.07 -5.83 24.54
C HIS A 86 -19.26 -4.84 24.57
N LYS A 87 -19.06 -3.56 24.24
CA LYS A 87 -20.09 -2.52 24.26
C LYS A 87 -20.25 -1.75 22.95
N ARG A 88 -19.46 -2.03 21.91
CA ARG A 88 -19.61 -1.37 20.60
C ARG A 88 -19.40 -2.34 19.45
N THR A 89 -20.51 -2.88 18.98
CA THR A 89 -20.57 -3.77 17.83
C THR A 89 -20.23 -2.99 16.55
N ASN A 90 -19.01 -3.16 16.05
CA ASN A 90 -18.66 -2.74 14.70
C ASN A 90 -19.19 -3.79 13.71
N TYR A 91 -20.47 -3.66 13.33
CA TYR A 91 -21.06 -4.45 12.26
C TYR A 91 -20.60 -3.90 10.91
N HIS A 92 -19.64 -4.56 10.25
CA HIS A 92 -19.61 -4.49 8.79
C HIS A 92 -20.78 -5.33 8.30
N ARG A 93 -21.90 -4.70 7.96
CA ARG A 93 -23.09 -5.39 7.43
C ARG A 93 -22.81 -5.82 5.98
N ILE A 94 -21.95 -6.82 5.81
CA ILE A 94 -21.95 -7.61 4.58
C ILE A 94 -23.29 -8.35 4.58
N GLY A 95 -24.20 -7.92 3.70
CA GLY A 95 -25.44 -8.65 3.41
C GLY A 95 -25.12 -10.08 2.98
N SER A 96 -26.09 -10.98 3.13
CA SER A 96 -25.90 -12.44 3.00
C SER A 96 -24.91 -12.83 1.89
N LEU A 97 -23.82 -13.48 2.31
CA LEU A 97 -22.68 -13.97 1.51
C LEU A 97 -23.04 -15.00 0.44
N LEU A 98 -24.31 -15.28 0.21
CA LEU A 98 -24.76 -16.28 -0.76
C LEU A 98 -25.61 -15.57 -1.80
N GLN A 99 -25.06 -15.42 -3.00
CA GLN A 99 -25.88 -15.15 -4.16
C GLN A 99 -26.75 -16.37 -4.47
N PRO A 100 -27.98 -16.18 -4.95
CA PRO A 100 -28.78 -17.27 -5.49
C PRO A 100 -27.98 -18.04 -6.57
N PRO A 101 -28.17 -19.36 -6.69
CA PRO A 101 -27.54 -20.15 -7.75
C PRO A 101 -27.80 -19.47 -9.11
N ALA A 102 -26.75 -19.29 -9.91
CA ALA A 102 -26.72 -18.66 -11.24
C ALA A 102 -26.46 -17.13 -11.33
N GLN A 103 -26.10 -16.42 -10.26
CA GLN A 103 -25.55 -15.06 -10.38
C GLN A 103 -24.01 -15.03 -10.33
N ALA A 104 -23.44 -14.13 -11.12
CA ALA A 104 -22.01 -13.84 -11.09
C ALA A 104 -21.63 -13.07 -9.80
N PRO A 105 -20.54 -13.45 -9.12
CA PRO A 105 -20.13 -12.84 -7.86
C PRO A 105 -19.95 -11.32 -8.02
N LYS A 106 -20.65 -10.55 -7.19
CA LYS A 106 -20.66 -9.07 -7.19
C LYS A 106 -19.58 -8.49 -6.28
N PHE A 107 -18.95 -9.33 -5.45
CA PHE A 107 -17.91 -8.97 -4.51
C PHE A 107 -16.79 -10.00 -4.57
N LEU A 108 -15.54 -9.53 -4.49
CA LEU A 108 -14.37 -10.39 -4.41
C LEU A 108 -14.27 -10.95 -2.99
N GLN A 109 -14.60 -12.23 -2.80
CA GLN A 109 -14.45 -12.91 -1.53
C GLN A 109 -13.09 -13.62 -1.50
N MET A 110 -12.22 -13.22 -0.56
CA MET A 110 -10.95 -13.89 -0.32
C MET A 110 -11.16 -14.97 0.74
N TYR A 111 -10.96 -16.24 0.36
CA TYR A 111 -11.00 -17.36 1.30
C TYR A 111 -9.60 -17.55 1.90
N ILE A 112 -9.42 -17.16 3.16
CA ILE A 112 -8.19 -17.48 3.91
C ILE A 112 -8.46 -18.82 4.59
N TYR A 113 -7.84 -19.88 4.10
CA TYR A 113 -7.87 -21.18 4.74
C TYR A 113 -6.73 -21.24 5.77
N ASP A 114 -7.08 -21.29 7.05
CA ASP A 114 -6.13 -21.56 8.12
C ASP A 114 -5.84 -23.07 8.12
N THR A 115 -4.59 -23.45 7.81
CA THR A 115 -4.14 -24.85 7.88
C THR A 115 -3.66 -25.24 9.28
N GLY A 116 -3.88 -24.41 10.30
CA GLY A 116 -3.56 -24.71 11.69
C GLY A 116 -4.54 -25.69 12.35
N ASN A 117 -4.53 -26.95 11.91
CA ASN A 117 -5.04 -28.06 12.72
C ASN A 117 -3.85 -28.85 13.28
N GLY A 118 -3.89 -29.06 14.59
CA GLY A 118 -2.75 -29.39 15.43
C GLY A 118 -2.18 -30.80 15.32
N SER A 119 -0.98 -30.89 15.87
CA SER A 119 -0.49 -32.01 16.66
C SER A 119 0.12 -31.45 17.94
#